data_AF-A0A7S2TRE8-F1
#
_entry.id   AF-A0A7S2TRE8-F1
#
_cell.length_a   1.000
_cell.length_b   1.000
_cell.length_c   1.000
_cell.angle_alpha   90.00
_cell.angle_beta   90.00
_cell.angle_gamma   90.00
#
_symmetry.space_group_name_H-M   'P 1'
#
loop_
_entity.id
_entity.type
_entity.pdbx_description
1 polymer ?
#
loop_
_entity_poly.entity_id
_entity_poly.type
_entity_poly.pdbx_seq_one_letter_code
_entity_poly.pdbx_strand_id
1 'polypeptide(L)'
;MDHTRPLHNIWASTSASWSHVAGAGIGLTPVAACVQSVVFHRWKFSMGETYPSQAHFYWVVSHKDVQAYRWFVARLKEVQDCVVNMRKKNSETMSSKFFRFHIYVTSVKESKETKEGSHQSDADFWGVPSKESDIVTERAHFSKMDLYNALLYPKRDHHVLGDIHIWKGRPNWDDRFQEVSESNPKGPVGVMFCGNRHIGADLKDKCVKFSSVAQGRMFKLHKENF
;
A
#
# COMPACT_ATOMS: atom_id res chain seq x y z
N MET A 1 30.47 8.15 8.68
CA MET A 1 29.04 8.01 9.01
C MET A 1 28.28 8.29 7.73
N ASP A 2 27.93 7.22 7.03
CA ASP A 2 27.31 7.28 5.70
C ASP A 2 25.79 7.10 5.85
N HIS A 3 25.03 8.08 5.36
CA HIS A 3 23.61 8.29 5.63
C HIS A 3 22.68 7.84 4.49
N THR A 4 23.14 6.98 3.59
CA THR A 4 22.29 6.43 2.52
C THR A 4 22.38 4.90 2.49
N ARG A 5 21.62 4.24 3.38
CA ARG A 5 21.39 2.79 3.21
C ARG A 5 20.41 2.61 2.05
N PRO A 6 20.78 1.91 0.96
CA PRO A 6 19.86 1.67 -0.15
C PRO A 6 18.74 0.73 0.28
N LEU A 7 17.53 0.96 -0.23
CA LEU A 7 16.32 0.12 -0.07
C LEU A 7 16.53 -1.37 -0.41
N HIS A 8 17.67 -1.73 -1.01
CA HIS A 8 18.09 -3.11 -1.28
C HIS A 8 18.26 -3.95 0.00
N ASN A 9 18.63 -3.33 1.14
CA ASN A 9 18.91 -4.05 2.38
C ASN A 9 17.68 -4.43 3.21
N ILE A 10 16.50 -3.86 2.93
CA ILE A 10 15.24 -4.24 3.60
C ILE A 10 14.93 -5.73 3.37
N TRP A 11 15.44 -6.28 2.25
CA TRP A 11 15.07 -7.59 1.74
C TRP A 11 16.24 -8.59 1.73
N ALA A 12 17.45 -8.14 2.07
CA ALA A 12 18.69 -8.91 1.90
C ALA A 12 19.09 -9.73 3.14
N SER A 13 18.55 -9.45 4.34
CA SER A 13 19.10 -10.01 5.60
C SER A 13 18.44 -11.29 6.13
N THR A 14 17.50 -11.89 5.41
CA THR A 14 16.94 -13.19 5.84
C THR A 14 16.80 -14.11 4.64
N SER A 15 17.39 -15.30 4.74
CA SER A 15 17.14 -16.50 3.92
C SER A 15 15.68 -16.98 3.89
N ALA A 16 14.74 -16.14 4.33
CA ALA A 16 13.31 -16.40 4.33
C ALA A 16 12.67 -15.61 3.18
N SER A 17 12.15 -16.33 2.20
CA SER A 17 11.33 -15.82 1.11
C SER A 17 9.98 -15.37 1.67
N TRP A 18 9.87 -14.14 2.19
CA TRP A 18 8.61 -13.58 2.68
C TRP A 18 7.62 -13.50 1.52
N SER A 19 6.63 -14.39 1.50
CA SER A 19 5.58 -14.40 0.47
C SER A 19 4.64 -13.20 0.60
N HIS A 20 4.55 -12.66 1.82
CA HIS A 20 3.64 -11.58 2.19
C HIS A 20 4.33 -10.47 2.97
N VAL A 21 4.00 -9.21 2.63
CA VAL A 21 4.45 -8.03 3.37
C VAL A 21 3.26 -7.19 3.81
N ALA A 22 3.21 -6.83 5.09
CA ALA A 22 2.23 -5.90 5.66
C ALA A 22 2.93 -4.61 6.11
N GLY A 23 2.76 -3.53 5.37
CA GLY A 23 3.34 -2.23 5.69
C GLY A 23 2.38 -1.37 6.51
N ALA A 24 2.52 -1.33 7.84
CA ALA A 24 1.60 -0.62 8.73
C ALA A 24 2.19 0.67 9.27
N GLY A 25 1.40 1.74 9.34
CA GLY A 25 1.77 3.02 9.95
C GLY A 25 3.10 3.63 9.47
N ILE A 26 3.58 3.18 8.31
CA ILE A 26 4.78 3.65 7.61
C ILE A 26 4.52 5.09 7.14
N GLY A 27 5.45 6.00 7.39
CA GLY A 27 5.43 7.32 6.78
C GLY A 27 5.20 7.21 5.26
N LEU A 28 4.51 8.19 4.67
CA LEU A 28 4.08 8.11 3.26
C LEU A 28 5.25 7.88 2.28
N THR A 29 6.42 8.45 2.59
CA THR A 29 7.63 8.32 1.78
C THR A 29 8.16 6.87 1.75
N PRO A 30 8.39 6.20 2.90
CA PRO A 30 8.68 4.76 2.91
C PRO A 30 7.64 3.90 2.18
N VAL A 31 6.33 4.20 2.35
CA VAL A 31 5.27 3.47 1.64
C VAL A 31 5.44 3.60 0.13
N ALA A 32 5.63 4.83 -0.37
CA ALA A 32 5.78 5.10 -1.78
C ALA A 32 6.96 4.33 -2.38
N ALA A 33 8.11 4.35 -1.70
CA ALA A 33 9.29 3.62 -2.11
C ALA A 33 9.06 2.10 -2.13
N CYS A 34 8.40 1.53 -1.11
CA CYS A 34 8.10 0.11 -1.04
C CYS A 34 7.15 -0.34 -2.16
N VAL A 35 6.06 0.40 -2.39
CA VAL A 35 5.11 0.10 -3.47
C VAL A 35 5.81 0.15 -4.83
N GLN A 36 6.64 1.16 -5.08
CA GLN A 36 7.41 1.27 -6.32
C GLN A 36 8.37 0.09 -6.49
N SER A 37 9.09 -0.28 -5.44
CA SER A 37 10.03 -1.41 -5.46
C SER A 37 9.31 -2.74 -5.78
N VAL A 38 8.13 -2.96 -5.20
CA VAL A 38 7.34 -4.17 -5.47
C VAL A 38 6.77 -4.17 -6.89
N VAL A 39 6.04 -3.11 -7.27
CA VAL A 39 5.24 -3.10 -8.50
C VAL A 39 6.09 -2.78 -9.73
N PHE A 40 6.86 -1.68 -9.71
CA PHE A 40 7.59 -1.21 -10.90
C PHE A 40 8.91 -1.92 -11.12
N HIS A 41 9.46 -2.58 -10.10
CA HIS A 41 10.72 -3.28 -10.23
C HIS A 41 10.52 -4.80 -10.15
N ARG A 42 10.17 -5.32 -8.96
CA ARG A 42 10.13 -6.78 -8.75
C ARG A 42 9.13 -7.47 -9.65
N TRP A 43 7.90 -7.00 -9.73
CA TRP A 43 6.89 -7.68 -10.54
C TRP A 43 7.09 -7.48 -12.03
N LYS A 44 7.52 -6.28 -12.44
CA LYS A 44 7.77 -5.93 -13.84
C LYS A 44 8.93 -6.71 -14.46
N PHE A 45 10.02 -6.94 -13.70
CA PHE A 45 11.25 -7.53 -14.24
C PHE A 45 11.50 -8.97 -13.79
N SER A 46 10.58 -9.60 -13.08
CA SER A 46 10.80 -10.97 -12.65
C SER A 46 10.60 -11.99 -13.75
N MET A 47 11.52 -12.96 -13.78
CA MET A 47 11.35 -14.23 -14.48
C MET A 47 11.16 -15.32 -13.41
N GLY A 48 9.93 -15.80 -13.22
CA GLY A 48 9.58 -16.81 -12.21
C GLY A 48 9.04 -16.25 -10.88
N GLU A 49 9.31 -16.95 -9.78
CA GLU A 49 8.82 -16.61 -8.44
C GLU A 49 9.39 -15.26 -7.94
N THR A 50 8.51 -14.38 -7.46
CA THR A 50 8.90 -13.12 -6.80
C THR A 50 8.46 -13.08 -5.36
N TYR A 51 9.32 -12.48 -4.55
CA TYR A 51 9.02 -12.17 -3.16
C TYR A 51 9.11 -10.65 -2.93
N PRO A 52 8.05 -10.01 -2.38
CA PRO A 52 6.74 -10.59 -2.11
C PRO A 52 5.92 -10.81 -3.39
N SER A 53 5.16 -11.90 -3.47
CA SER A 53 4.10 -12.08 -4.47
C SER A 53 2.82 -11.37 -4.04
N GLN A 54 2.61 -11.25 -2.73
CA GLN A 54 1.43 -10.63 -2.14
C GLN A 54 1.84 -9.53 -1.17
N ALA A 55 1.19 -8.36 -1.24
CA ALA A 55 1.57 -7.22 -0.39
C ALA A 55 0.37 -6.42 0.09
N HIS A 56 0.25 -6.20 1.39
CA HIS A 56 -0.71 -5.27 1.99
C HIS A 56 0.02 -4.02 2.47
N PHE A 57 -0.50 -2.88 2.08
CA PHE A 57 -0.01 -1.58 2.54
C PHE A 57 -1.11 -0.90 3.34
N TYR A 58 -0.74 -0.26 4.45
CA TYR A 58 -1.66 0.45 5.32
C TYR A 58 -1.12 1.85 5.58
N TRP A 59 -1.78 2.83 4.98
CA TRP A 59 -1.50 4.24 5.18
C TRP A 59 -2.58 4.85 6.07
N VAL A 60 -2.18 5.43 7.20
CA VAL A 60 -3.08 6.18 8.09
C VAL A 60 -2.80 7.67 7.89
N VAL A 61 -3.82 8.44 7.53
CA VAL A 61 -3.71 9.87 7.21
C VAL A 61 -4.77 10.67 7.96
N SER A 62 -4.44 11.87 8.42
CA SER A 62 -5.45 12.80 8.92
C SER A 62 -6.17 13.46 7.76
N HIS A 63 -7.49 13.61 7.84
CA HIS A 63 -8.30 14.22 6.79
C HIS A 63 -7.77 15.60 6.35
N LYS A 64 -7.31 16.41 7.29
CA LYS A 64 -6.69 17.73 7.02
C LYS A 64 -5.41 17.65 6.17
N ASP A 65 -4.69 16.54 6.21
CA ASP A 65 -3.40 16.38 5.54
C ASP A 65 -3.56 15.76 4.14
N VAL A 66 -4.75 15.27 3.77
CA VAL A 66 -5.02 14.62 2.47
C VAL A 66 -4.59 15.50 1.30
N GLN A 67 -4.86 16.80 1.37
CA GLN A 67 -4.49 17.75 0.31
C GLN A 67 -2.97 17.85 0.11
N ALA A 68 -2.19 17.83 1.19
CA ALA A 68 -0.73 17.87 1.13
C ALA A 68 -0.13 16.63 0.45
N TYR A 69 -0.88 15.53 0.44
CA TYR A 69 -0.45 14.24 -0.11
C TYR A 69 -1.08 13.91 -1.48
N ARG A 70 -1.62 14.92 -2.19
CA ARG A 70 -2.17 14.78 -3.55
C ARG A 70 -1.22 14.10 -4.56
N TRP A 71 0.08 14.37 -4.44
CA TRP A 71 1.11 13.76 -5.29
C TRP A 71 1.13 12.23 -5.15
N PHE A 72 0.83 11.73 -3.94
CA PHE A 72 0.82 10.30 -3.67
C PHE A 72 -0.45 9.65 -4.19
N VAL A 73 -1.57 10.36 -4.22
CA VAL A 73 -2.80 9.91 -4.89
C VAL A 73 -2.55 9.68 -6.37
N ALA A 74 -1.86 10.60 -7.04
CA ALA A 74 -1.43 10.42 -8.42
C ALA A 74 -0.53 9.19 -8.57
N ARG A 75 0.44 9.00 -7.67
CA ARG A 75 1.31 7.82 -7.67
C ARG A 75 0.56 6.50 -7.47
N LEU A 76 -0.39 6.44 -6.55
CA LEU A 76 -1.20 5.24 -6.32
C LEU A 76 -2.01 4.87 -7.57
N LYS A 77 -2.50 5.87 -8.30
CA LYS A 77 -3.17 5.62 -9.58
C LYS A 77 -2.21 5.01 -10.61
N GLU A 78 -1.00 5.54 -10.74
CA GLU A 78 0.02 4.99 -11.65
C GLU A 78 0.36 3.53 -11.29
N VAL A 79 0.49 3.23 -10.01
CA VAL A 79 0.73 1.86 -9.50
C VAL A 79 -0.43 0.94 -9.90
N GLN A 80 -1.67 1.36 -9.64
CA GLN A 80 -2.86 0.59 -9.98
C GLN A 80 -2.95 0.33 -11.50
N ASP A 81 -2.71 1.35 -12.31
CA ASP A 81 -2.71 1.24 -13.77
C ASP A 81 -1.65 0.27 -14.27
N CYS A 82 -0.45 0.32 -13.68
CA CYS A 82 0.61 -0.63 -14.01
C CYS A 82 0.21 -2.07 -13.66
N VAL A 83 -0.40 -2.30 -12.49
CA VAL A 83 -0.86 -3.64 -12.08
C VAL A 83 -1.97 -4.15 -13.00
N VAL A 84 -2.96 -3.32 -13.36
CA VAL A 84 -4.01 -3.70 -14.32
C VAL A 84 -3.42 -4.08 -15.67
N ASN A 85 -2.48 -3.28 -16.17
CA ASN A 85 -1.78 -3.55 -17.41
C ASN A 85 -0.94 -4.83 -17.36
N MET A 86 -0.23 -5.08 -16.25
CA MET A 86 0.52 -6.32 -16.05
C MET A 86 -0.41 -7.54 -16.01
N ARG A 87 -1.55 -7.46 -15.32
CA ARG A 87 -2.54 -8.55 -15.27
C ARG A 87 -3.09 -8.90 -16.64
N LYS A 88 -3.27 -7.91 -17.51
CA LYS A 88 -3.76 -8.13 -18.89
C LYS A 88 -2.69 -8.66 -19.84
N LYS A 89 -1.45 -8.16 -19.75
CA LYS A 89 -0.35 -8.58 -20.64
C LYS A 89 0.30 -9.91 -20.23
N ASN A 90 0.45 -10.14 -18.93
CA ASN A 90 1.16 -11.29 -18.35
C ASN A 90 0.29 -12.01 -17.30
N SER A 91 -0.92 -12.43 -17.69
CA SER A 91 -1.93 -12.99 -16.78
C SER A 91 -1.43 -14.19 -15.99
N GLU A 92 -0.66 -15.09 -16.61
CA GLU A 92 -0.11 -16.28 -15.95
C GLU A 92 0.87 -15.89 -14.82
N THR A 93 1.84 -15.02 -15.10
CA THR A 93 2.82 -14.54 -14.11
C THR A 93 2.18 -13.71 -13.01
N MET A 94 1.09 -13.00 -13.30
CA MET A 94 0.38 -12.15 -12.35
C MET A 94 -0.70 -12.88 -11.55
N SER A 95 -1.04 -14.12 -11.90
CA SER A 95 -2.13 -14.89 -11.27
C SER A 95 -1.97 -15.05 -9.76
N SER A 96 -0.73 -15.23 -9.28
CA SER A 96 -0.37 -15.35 -7.87
C SER A 96 -0.03 -14.01 -7.21
N LYS A 97 -0.03 -12.91 -7.97
CA LYS A 97 0.44 -11.60 -7.52
C LYS A 97 -0.69 -10.62 -7.31
N PHE A 98 -0.77 -10.07 -6.11
CA PHE A 98 -1.69 -8.98 -5.82
C PHE A 98 -1.12 -8.07 -4.74
N PHE A 99 -1.53 -6.81 -4.78
CA PHE A 99 -1.34 -5.92 -3.65
C PHE A 99 -2.72 -5.46 -3.19
N ARG A 100 -2.82 -5.06 -1.93
CA ARG A 100 -4.00 -4.39 -1.41
C ARG A 100 -3.54 -3.17 -0.64
N PHE A 101 -4.03 -2.01 -1.03
CA PHE A 101 -3.63 -0.74 -0.41
C PHE A 101 -4.76 -0.19 0.43
N HIS A 102 -4.64 -0.30 1.74
CA HIS A 102 -5.60 0.22 2.70
C HIS A 102 -5.22 1.65 3.11
N ILE A 103 -6.12 2.60 2.92
CA ILE A 103 -5.99 3.99 3.36
C ILE A 103 -7.00 4.24 4.46
N TYR A 104 -6.54 4.67 5.62
CA TYR A 104 -7.37 5.00 6.78
C TYR A 104 -7.38 6.51 6.96
N VAL A 105 -8.51 7.14 6.66
CA VAL A 105 -8.70 8.58 6.80
C VAL A 105 -9.29 8.86 8.17
N THR A 106 -8.48 9.47 9.03
CA THR A 106 -8.81 9.78 10.43
C THR A 106 -9.29 11.21 10.58
N SER A 107 -10.05 11.49 11.64
CA SER A 107 -10.49 12.86 11.99
C SER A 107 -11.31 13.55 10.88
N VAL A 108 -12.08 12.76 10.11
CA VAL A 108 -12.98 13.28 9.09
C VAL A 108 -14.06 14.11 9.78
N LYS A 109 -14.12 15.40 9.46
CA LYS A 109 -15.24 16.26 9.87
C LYS A 109 -16.40 16.04 8.90
N GLU A 110 -17.61 15.94 9.42
CA GLU A 110 -18.80 15.93 8.58
C GLU A 110 -18.93 17.30 7.90
N SER A 111 -18.49 17.39 6.64
CA SER A 111 -18.70 18.59 5.82
C SER A 111 -19.90 18.38 4.91
N LYS A 112 -20.83 19.34 4.95
CA LYS A 112 -21.86 19.47 3.93
C LYS A 112 -21.20 20.03 2.66
N GLU A 113 -21.37 19.31 1.57
CA GLU A 113 -21.08 19.69 0.17
C GLU A 113 -19.65 19.56 -0.36
N THR A 114 -19.59 18.93 -1.54
CA THR A 114 -18.46 18.88 -2.46
C THR A 114 -18.26 20.28 -3.04
N LYS A 115 -17.17 20.97 -2.71
CA LYS A 115 -16.78 22.15 -3.50
C LYS A 115 -16.13 21.65 -4.79
N GLU A 116 -16.82 21.80 -5.92
CA GLU A 116 -16.22 21.63 -7.24
C GLU A 116 -15.06 22.63 -7.38
N GLY A 117 -13.86 22.10 -7.57
CA GLY A 117 -12.64 22.90 -7.72
C GLY A 117 -12.56 23.53 -9.11
N SER A 118 -12.10 24.78 -9.14
CA SER A 118 -11.77 25.56 -10.34
C SER A 118 -10.82 24.84 -11.31
N HIS A 119 -10.92 25.16 -12.61
CA HIS A 119 -10.02 24.72 -13.67
C HIS A 119 -8.54 25.07 -13.37
N GLN A 120 -7.83 24.14 -12.74
CA GLN A 120 -6.37 24.10 -12.66
C GLN A 120 -5.88 23.04 -13.64
N SER A 121 -4.71 23.26 -14.26
CA SER A 121 -4.16 22.25 -15.16
C SER A 121 -3.82 20.97 -14.39
N ASP A 122 -4.00 19.81 -15.01
CA ASP A 122 -3.74 18.51 -14.37
C ASP A 122 -2.30 18.39 -13.86
N ALA A 123 -1.33 19.03 -14.52
CA ALA A 123 0.07 19.02 -14.10
C ALA A 123 0.30 19.87 -12.83
N ASP A 124 -0.35 21.04 -12.72
CA ASP A 124 -0.24 21.90 -11.53
C ASP A 124 -0.90 21.26 -10.31
N PHE A 125 -1.95 20.48 -10.55
CA PHE A 125 -2.71 19.83 -9.50
C PHE A 125 -2.09 18.50 -9.05
N TRP A 126 -1.75 17.61 -9.98
CA TRP A 126 -1.24 16.27 -9.67
C TRP A 126 0.28 16.17 -9.61
N GLY A 127 1.00 17.15 -10.16
CA GLY A 127 2.42 17.06 -10.46
C GLY A 127 2.67 16.47 -11.86
N VAL A 128 3.93 16.55 -12.31
CA VAL A 128 4.35 16.03 -13.61
C VAL A 128 4.26 14.50 -13.62
N PRO A 129 3.50 13.89 -14.55
CA PRO A 129 3.43 12.43 -14.68
C PRO A 129 4.80 11.81 -14.93
N SER A 130 5.00 10.58 -14.46
CA SER A 130 6.22 9.82 -14.81
C SER A 130 6.18 9.37 -16.28
N LYS A 131 7.33 9.30 -16.97
CA LYS A 131 7.44 8.77 -18.35
C LYS A 131 6.87 7.35 -18.50
N GLU A 132 6.77 6.59 -17.42
CA GLU A 132 6.21 5.24 -17.40
C GLU A 132 4.68 5.20 -17.58
N SER A 133 3.98 6.33 -17.39
CA SER A 133 2.53 6.40 -17.65
C SER A 133 2.14 6.22 -19.11
N ASP A 134 3.08 6.47 -20.02
CA ASP A 134 2.82 6.51 -21.48
C ASP A 134 2.87 5.11 -22.11
N ILE A 135 3.45 4.13 -21.40
CA ILE A 135 3.58 2.73 -21.84
C ILE A 135 2.33 1.90 -21.46
N VAL A 136 1.48 2.45 -20.59
CA VAL A 136 0.30 1.77 -20.06
C VAL A 136 -0.88 1.90 -21.03
N THR A 137 -1.23 0.78 -21.66
CA THR A 137 -2.35 0.68 -22.61
C THR A 137 -3.68 0.37 -21.92
N GLU A 138 -3.62 -0.23 -20.72
CA GLU A 138 -4.78 -0.70 -19.97
C GLU A 138 -4.78 -0.08 -18.59
N ARG A 139 -5.88 0.55 -18.19
CA ARG A 139 -5.95 1.38 -16.98
C ARG A 139 -7.09 0.95 -16.09
N ALA A 140 -6.96 1.21 -14.79
CA ALA A 140 -8.03 1.02 -13.85
C ALA A 140 -9.20 1.97 -14.14
N HIS A 141 -10.42 1.47 -13.92
CA HIS A 141 -11.67 2.17 -14.23
C HIS A 141 -12.06 3.19 -13.15
N PHE A 142 -11.13 4.09 -12.82
CA PHE A 142 -11.37 5.28 -12.00
C PHE A 142 -10.32 6.33 -12.36
N SER A 143 -10.59 7.60 -12.08
CA SER A 143 -9.66 8.71 -12.29
C SER A 143 -8.83 9.02 -11.03
N LYS A 144 -7.76 9.81 -11.18
CA LYS A 144 -7.04 10.36 -10.00
C LYS A 144 -8.00 11.16 -9.10
N MET A 145 -8.95 11.87 -9.72
CA MET A 145 -9.94 12.68 -9.03
C MET A 145 -10.96 11.83 -8.25
N ASP A 146 -11.37 10.68 -8.78
CA ASP A 146 -12.25 9.75 -8.05
C ASP A 146 -11.58 9.26 -6.77
N LEU A 147 -10.31 8.87 -6.85
CA LEU A 147 -9.52 8.45 -5.69
C LEU A 147 -9.35 9.61 -4.70
N TYR A 148 -9.03 10.80 -5.18
CA TYR A 148 -8.86 11.98 -4.32
C TYR A 148 -10.16 12.39 -3.62
N ASN A 149 -11.28 12.41 -4.35
CA ASN A 149 -12.60 12.71 -3.81
C ASN A 149 -13.05 11.65 -2.78
N ALA A 150 -12.71 10.37 -3.00
CA ALA A 150 -13.00 9.34 -2.02
C ALA A 150 -12.24 9.54 -0.69
N LEU A 151 -11.06 10.20 -0.72
CA LEU A 151 -10.30 10.56 0.48
C LEU A 151 -10.81 11.85 1.15
N LEU A 152 -11.13 12.87 0.35
CA LEU A 152 -11.61 14.16 0.86
C LEU A 152 -13.06 14.11 1.34
N TYR A 153 -13.92 13.34 0.67
CA TYR A 153 -15.35 13.31 0.93
C TYR A 153 -15.82 11.85 1.05
N PRO A 154 -15.32 11.10 2.07
CA PRO A 154 -15.70 9.71 2.25
C PRO A 154 -17.19 9.61 2.57
N LYS A 155 -18.00 9.18 1.59
CA LYS A 155 -19.46 9.03 1.71
C LYS A 155 -19.89 7.80 2.50
N ARG A 156 -18.99 6.83 2.67
CA ARG A 156 -19.20 5.54 3.33
C ARG A 156 -18.01 5.24 4.22
N ASP A 157 -18.20 4.35 5.19
CA ASP A 157 -17.10 3.93 6.08
C ASP A 157 -16.04 3.12 5.33
N HIS A 158 -16.41 2.43 4.24
CA HIS A 158 -15.50 1.69 3.38
C HIS A 158 -15.84 1.95 1.90
N HIS A 159 -14.81 2.29 1.12
CA HIS A 159 -14.88 2.51 -0.32
C HIS A 159 -13.75 1.75 -1.02
N VAL A 160 -14.01 1.18 -2.20
CA VAL A 160 -13.06 0.35 -2.93
C VAL A 160 -12.90 0.86 -4.36
N LEU A 161 -11.65 1.05 -4.78
CA LEU A 161 -11.26 1.48 -6.13
C LEU A 161 -10.15 0.55 -6.63
N GLY A 162 -10.52 -0.51 -7.34
CA GLY A 162 -9.58 -1.57 -7.74
C GLY A 162 -8.98 -2.25 -6.52
N ASP A 163 -7.65 -2.27 -6.41
CA ASP A 163 -6.93 -2.86 -5.27
C ASP A 163 -6.75 -1.88 -4.10
N ILE A 164 -7.33 -0.68 -4.17
CA ILE A 164 -7.24 0.38 -3.15
C ILE A 164 -8.52 0.38 -2.31
N HIS A 165 -8.37 0.22 -1.00
CA HIS A 165 -9.44 0.21 -0.02
C HIS A 165 -9.32 1.45 0.89
N ILE A 166 -10.35 2.28 0.95
CA ILE A 166 -10.37 3.51 1.73
C ILE A 166 -11.36 3.34 2.88
N TRP A 167 -10.91 3.63 4.10
CA TRP A 167 -11.63 3.41 5.33
C TRP A 167 -11.74 4.72 6.12
N LYS A 168 -12.90 4.98 6.72
CA LYS A 168 -13.07 6.04 7.72
C LYS A 168 -12.56 5.53 9.07
N GLY A 169 -11.74 6.32 9.75
CA GLY A 169 -11.25 6.01 11.09
C GLY A 169 -9.86 5.36 11.11
N ARG A 170 -9.61 4.50 12.11
CA ARG A 170 -8.33 3.83 12.35
C ARG A 170 -8.42 2.34 12.02
N PRO A 171 -7.30 1.70 11.64
CA PRO A 171 -7.30 0.26 11.40
C PRO A 171 -7.63 -0.52 12.66
N ASN A 172 -8.50 -1.52 12.51
CA ASN A 172 -8.55 -2.64 13.44
C ASN A 172 -7.49 -3.66 13.02
N TRP A 173 -6.41 -3.74 13.79
CA TRP A 173 -5.30 -4.63 13.47
C TRP A 173 -5.65 -6.12 13.60
N ASP A 174 -6.63 -6.50 14.42
CA ASP A 174 -7.08 -7.89 14.46
C ASP A 174 -7.68 -8.29 13.10
N ASP A 175 -8.56 -7.47 12.54
CA ASP A 175 -9.18 -7.74 11.23
C ASP A 175 -8.13 -7.78 10.12
N ARG A 176 -7.14 -6.87 10.16
CA ARG A 176 -6.10 -6.82 9.13
C ARG A 176 -5.14 -7.99 9.21
N PHE A 177 -4.77 -8.42 10.41
CA PHE A 177 -3.95 -9.62 10.57
C PHE A 177 -4.75 -10.86 10.23
N GLN A 178 -6.03 -10.96 10.60
CA GLN A 178 -6.90 -12.08 10.21
C GLN A 178 -7.01 -12.19 8.68
N GLU A 179 -7.25 -11.09 7.98
CA GLU A 179 -7.28 -11.05 6.51
C GLU A 179 -5.97 -11.60 5.90
N VAL A 180 -4.81 -11.16 6.41
CA VAL A 180 -3.50 -11.64 5.94
C VAL A 180 -3.30 -13.13 6.30
N SER A 181 -3.81 -13.56 7.45
CA SER A 181 -3.75 -14.94 7.92
C SER A 181 -4.50 -15.89 7.00
N GLU A 182 -5.67 -15.47 6.52
CA GLU A 182 -6.53 -16.25 5.64
C GLU A 182 -5.95 -16.33 4.23
N SER A 183 -5.36 -15.24 3.73
CA SER A 183 -4.66 -15.26 2.44
C SER A 183 -3.32 -16.00 2.47
N ASN A 184 -2.73 -16.15 3.66
CA ASN A 184 -1.42 -16.74 3.87
C ASN A 184 -1.47 -17.79 5.01
N PRO A 185 -2.06 -18.98 4.76
CA PRO A 185 -2.30 -19.96 5.81
C PRO A 185 -1.01 -20.59 6.36
N LYS A 186 0.10 -20.50 5.62
CA LYS A 186 1.40 -21.08 5.98
C LYS A 186 2.53 -20.16 5.50
N GLY A 187 3.64 -20.21 6.22
CA GLY A 187 4.87 -19.54 5.86
C GLY A 187 5.12 -18.23 6.61
N PRO A 188 6.25 -17.57 6.29
CA PRO A 188 6.67 -16.37 6.99
C PRO A 188 5.99 -15.12 6.40
N VAL A 189 5.41 -14.28 7.26
CA VAL A 189 4.82 -12.97 6.93
C VAL A 189 5.64 -11.84 7.54
N GLY A 190 6.14 -10.95 6.69
CA GLY A 190 6.94 -9.79 7.12
C GLY A 190 6.03 -8.61 7.42
N VAL A 191 6.06 -8.08 8.64
CA VAL A 191 5.35 -6.85 9.00
C VAL A 191 6.35 -5.73 9.12
N MET A 192 6.22 -4.68 8.31
CA MET A 192 7.10 -3.52 8.31
C MET A 192 6.38 -2.32 8.91
N PHE A 193 7.05 -1.61 9.80
CA PHE A 193 6.46 -0.48 10.51
C PHE A 193 7.43 0.70 10.64
N CYS A 194 6.94 1.91 10.32
CA CYS A 194 7.66 3.17 10.52
C CYS A 194 6.73 4.31 10.93
N GLY A 195 6.41 4.37 12.22
CA GLY A 195 5.55 5.43 12.76
C GLY A 195 5.54 5.48 14.28
N ASN A 196 4.40 5.92 14.84
CA ASN A 196 4.22 6.07 16.28
C ASN A 196 4.49 4.76 17.05
N ARG A 197 5.31 4.82 18.11
CA ARG A 197 5.66 3.69 18.97
C ARG A 197 4.44 2.90 19.47
N HIS A 198 3.29 3.54 19.75
CA HIS A 198 2.07 2.86 20.17
C HIS A 198 1.56 1.87 19.11
N ILE A 199 1.49 2.30 17.85
CA ILE A 199 1.08 1.41 16.75
C ILE A 199 2.11 0.29 16.58
N GLY A 200 3.40 0.59 16.72
CA GLY A 200 4.44 -0.43 16.68
C GLY A 200 4.30 -1.50 17.77
N ALA A 201 3.83 -1.12 18.96
CA ALA A 201 3.51 -2.07 20.04
C ALA A 201 2.30 -2.93 19.69
N ASP A 202 1.19 -2.31 19.24
CA ASP A 202 -0.01 -3.05 18.82
C ASP A 202 0.31 -4.09 17.75
N LEU A 203 1.11 -3.72 16.75
CA LEU A 203 1.53 -4.61 15.67
C LEU A 203 2.42 -5.74 16.16
N LYS A 204 3.28 -5.48 17.14
CA LYS A 204 4.11 -6.52 17.77
C LYS A 204 3.23 -7.55 18.46
N ASP A 205 2.24 -7.09 19.21
CA ASP A 205 1.30 -7.97 19.90
C ASP A 205 0.45 -8.77 18.90
N LYS A 206 0.04 -8.15 17.78
CA LYS A 206 -0.65 -8.88 16.70
C LYS A 206 0.25 -9.90 16.02
N CYS A 207 1.53 -9.61 15.79
CA CYS A 207 2.47 -10.59 15.25
C CYS A 207 2.54 -11.84 16.14
N VAL A 208 2.60 -11.67 17.46
CA VAL A 208 2.59 -12.80 18.41
C VAL A 208 1.25 -13.53 18.36
N LYS A 209 0.13 -12.81 18.48
CA LYS A 209 -1.23 -13.37 18.52
C LYS A 209 -1.55 -14.23 17.29
N PHE A 210 -1.15 -13.77 16.10
CA PHE A 210 -1.49 -14.43 14.84
C PHE A 210 -0.41 -15.40 14.34
N SER A 211 0.73 -15.51 15.02
CA SER A 211 1.70 -16.57 14.72
C SER A 211 1.24 -17.90 15.30
N SER A 212 1.42 -18.99 14.56
CA SER A 212 1.09 -20.35 14.98
C SER A 212 2.09 -21.35 14.43
N VAL A 213 2.85 -21.97 15.34
CA VAL A 213 3.82 -23.03 15.01
C VAL A 213 3.10 -24.25 14.42
N ALA A 214 1.93 -24.60 14.97
CA ALA A 214 1.13 -25.74 14.48
C ALA A 214 0.65 -25.54 13.02
N GLN A 215 0.36 -24.30 12.64
CA GLN A 215 0.00 -23.95 11.25
C GLN A 215 1.22 -23.62 10.38
N GLY A 216 2.44 -23.57 10.95
CA GLY A 216 3.65 -23.17 10.24
C GLY A 216 3.62 -21.72 9.76
N ARG A 217 2.90 -20.83 10.45
CA ARG A 217 2.67 -19.44 10.07
C ARG A 217 3.31 -18.51 11.09
N MET A 218 4.21 -17.64 10.63
CA MET A 218 5.00 -16.79 11.52
C MET A 218 5.00 -15.34 11.04
N PHE A 219 4.44 -14.44 11.85
CA PHE A 219 4.52 -13.01 11.61
C PHE A 219 5.76 -12.45 12.30
N LYS A 220 6.59 -11.74 11.54
CA LYS A 220 7.79 -11.10 12.06
C LYS A 220 7.70 -9.60 11.88
N LEU A 221 7.71 -8.86 12.99
CA LEU A 221 7.77 -7.41 12.96
C LEU A 221 9.21 -6.93 12.71
N HIS A 222 9.39 -6.20 11.62
CA HIS A 222 10.56 -5.44 11.27
C HIS A 222 10.29 -3.98 11.59
N LYS A 223 10.82 -3.52 12.73
CA LYS A 223 10.80 -2.11 13.09
C LYS A 223 11.92 -1.42 12.34
N GLU A 224 11.56 -0.58 11.39
CA GLU A 224 12.51 0.17 10.58
C GLU A 224 12.55 1.63 11.08
N ASN A 225 13.75 2.18 11.18
CA ASN A 225 13.95 3.62 11.31
C ASN A 225 14.39 4.12 9.92
N PHE A 226 13.45 4.66 9.15
CA PHE A 226 13.73 5.25 7.84
C PHE A 226 14.25 6.68 7.97
#